data_AF-A0A438ES38-F1
#
_entry.id   AF-A0A438ES38-F1
#
_cell.length_a   1.000
_cell.length_b   1.000
_cell.length_c   1.000
_cell.angle_alpha   90.00
_cell.angle_beta   90.00
_cell.angle_gamma   90.00
#
_symmetry.space_group_name_H-M   'P 1'
#
loop_
_entity.id
_entity.type
_entity.pdbx_description
1 polymer ?
#
loop_
_entity_poly.entity_id
_entity_poly.type
_entity_poly.pdbx_seq_one_letter_code
_entity_poly.pdbx_strand_id
1 'polypeptide(L)'
;MFLQVQEARAAAEKAQQLLQNVANRKRNRQLETGGLVITKAVYGNRKALNEPGEGDDQLASQVVDVTLPLNFLVNDSGQLKLHEGVKKSGIMGFCDPCPGEPKQLYVEYTYGGDRYEVIVDDYEELLIPQRSHRA
;
A
#
# COMPACT_ATOMS: atom_id res chain seq x y z
N MET A 1 -17.55 11.95 10.92
CA MET A 1 -16.54 11.72 9.87
C MET A 1 -15.12 11.72 10.42
N PHE A 2 -14.60 12.82 10.97
CA PHE A 2 -13.23 12.87 11.53
C PHE A 2 -12.95 11.75 12.58
N LEU A 3 -13.85 11.57 13.55
CA LEU A 3 -13.71 10.53 14.57
C LEU A 3 -13.68 9.11 13.96
N GLN A 4 -14.52 8.85 12.96
CA GLN A 4 -14.58 7.56 12.27
C GLN A 4 -13.28 7.26 11.50
N VAL A 5 -12.69 8.27 10.86
CA VAL A 5 -11.39 8.13 10.17
C VAL A 5 -10.29 7.80 11.18
N GLN A 6 -10.27 8.46 12.34
CA GLN A 6 -9.29 8.19 13.40
C GLN A 6 -9.45 6.78 13.97
N GLU A 7 -10.67 6.34 14.24
CA GLU A 7 -10.95 4.97 14.69
C GLU A 7 -10.54 3.92 13.65
N ALA A 8 -10.84 4.17 12.37
CA ALA A 8 -10.47 3.28 11.28
C ALA A 8 -8.95 3.21 11.10
N ARG A 9 -8.24 4.34 11.21
CA ARG A 9 -6.77 4.42 11.21
C ARG A 9 -6.19 3.63 12.38
N ALA A 10 -6.67 3.85 13.60
CA ALA A 10 -6.20 3.10 14.78
C ALA A 10 -6.45 1.58 14.65
N ALA A 11 -7.58 1.18 14.06
CA ALA A 11 -7.87 -0.23 13.79
C ALA A 11 -6.91 -0.82 12.74
N ALA A 12 -6.63 -0.08 11.67
CA ALA A 12 -5.66 -0.47 10.66
C ALA A 12 -4.26 -0.62 11.26
N GLU A 13 -3.79 0.34 12.05
CA GLU A 13 -2.49 0.30 12.72
C GLU A 13 -2.35 -0.92 13.65
N LYS A 14 -3.38 -1.22 14.44
CA LYS A 14 -3.42 -2.45 15.26
C LYS A 14 -3.33 -3.70 14.40
N ALA A 15 -4.04 -3.75 13.27
CA ALA A 15 -3.92 -4.87 12.34
C ALA A 15 -2.49 -4.97 11.77
N GLN A 16 -1.85 -3.86 11.40
CA GLN A 16 -0.47 -3.86 10.94
C GLN A 16 0.51 -4.43 11.99
N GLN A 17 0.32 -4.11 13.27
CA GLN A 17 1.13 -4.68 14.36
C GLN A 17 0.99 -6.21 14.43
N LEU A 18 -0.21 -6.75 14.21
CA LEU A 18 -0.43 -8.21 14.17
C LEU A 18 0.24 -8.86 12.96
N LEU A 19 0.31 -8.16 11.83
CA LEU A 19 0.93 -8.64 10.60
C LEU A 19 2.46 -8.54 10.60
N GLN A 20 3.05 -7.66 11.42
CA GLN A 20 4.47 -7.28 11.38
C GLN A 20 5.43 -8.46 11.31
N ASN A 21 5.27 -9.46 12.19
CA ASN A 21 6.19 -10.60 12.27
C ASN A 21 6.12 -11.49 11.02
N VAL A 22 4.94 -11.64 10.42
CA VAL A 22 4.77 -12.44 9.20
C VAL A 22 5.23 -11.64 7.99
N ALA A 23 4.86 -10.37 7.90
CA ALA A 23 5.30 -9.45 6.85
C ALA A 23 6.82 -9.37 6.75
N ASN A 24 7.51 -9.19 7.89
CA ASN A 24 8.97 -9.10 7.92
C ASN A 24 9.64 -10.41 7.48
N ARG A 25 9.12 -11.57 7.92
CA ARG A 25 9.64 -12.87 7.49
C ARG A 25 9.46 -13.09 6.00
N LYS A 26 8.27 -12.80 5.45
CA LYS A 26 7.99 -12.89 4.01
C LYS A 26 8.90 -11.98 3.21
N ARG A 27 8.98 -10.70 3.60
CA ARG A 27 9.85 -9.70 2.98
C ARG A 27 11.31 -10.13 2.96
N ASN A 28 11.85 -10.63 4.08
CA ASN A 28 13.24 -11.08 4.15
C ASN A 28 13.49 -12.28 3.25
N ARG A 29 12.56 -13.24 3.20
CA ARG A 29 12.67 -14.39 2.28
C ARG A 29 12.70 -13.95 0.82
N GLN A 30 11.85 -12.99 0.43
CA GLN A 30 11.87 -12.43 -0.92
C GLN A 30 13.17 -11.66 -1.19
N LEU A 31 13.68 -10.91 -0.21
CA LEU A 31 14.94 -10.19 -0.35
C LEU A 31 16.13 -11.13 -0.60
N GLU A 32 16.22 -12.25 0.12
CA GLU A 32 17.29 -13.25 -0.03
C GLU A 32 17.30 -13.92 -1.40
N THR A 33 16.13 -14.05 -2.04
CA THR A 33 15.98 -14.70 -3.35
C THR A 33 15.90 -13.71 -4.50
N GLY A 34 16.03 -12.40 -4.25
CA GLY A 34 15.81 -11.36 -5.25
C GLY A 34 14.37 -11.31 -5.77
N GLY A 35 13.41 -11.80 -4.98
CA GLY A 35 11.98 -11.75 -5.27
C GLY A 35 11.36 -10.38 -5.02
N LEU A 36 10.02 -10.35 -4.90
CA LEU A 36 9.26 -9.12 -4.76
C LEU A 36 9.35 -8.56 -3.34
N VAL A 37 9.86 -7.33 -3.21
CA VAL A 37 9.89 -6.59 -1.94
C VAL A 37 9.23 -5.24 -2.12
N ILE A 38 8.15 -4.98 -1.39
CA ILE A 38 7.53 -3.65 -1.37
C ILE A 38 8.38 -2.73 -0.51
N THR A 39 8.94 -1.69 -1.12
CA THR A 39 9.85 -0.74 -0.45
C THR A 39 9.11 0.45 0.13
N LYS A 40 8.02 0.87 -0.51
CA LYS A 40 7.13 1.92 -0.04
C LYS A 40 5.75 1.73 -0.65
N ALA A 41 4.70 1.86 0.14
CA ALA A 41 3.35 1.92 -0.39
C ALA A 41 2.47 2.86 0.43
N VAL A 42 1.73 3.71 -0.26
CA VAL A 42 0.90 4.73 0.35
C VAL A 42 -0.49 4.71 -0.30
N TYR A 43 -1.52 4.66 0.52
CA TYR A 43 -2.91 4.69 0.09
C TYR A 43 -3.63 5.91 0.64
N GLY A 44 -4.42 6.60 -0.18
CA GLY A 44 -5.21 7.73 0.29
C GLY A 44 -5.56 8.71 -0.81
N ASN A 45 -5.76 9.97 -0.43
CA ASN A 45 -6.28 11.00 -1.33
C ASN A 45 -5.38 11.14 -2.57
N ARG A 46 -6.00 11.05 -3.77
CA ARG A 46 -5.31 11.18 -5.05
C ARG A 46 -4.52 12.49 -5.20
N LYS A 47 -5.07 13.62 -4.73
CA LYS A 47 -4.36 14.91 -4.79
C LYS A 47 -3.13 14.90 -3.89
N ALA A 48 -3.27 14.36 -2.67
CA ALA A 48 -2.17 14.24 -1.72
C ALA A 48 -0.98 13.42 -2.27
N LEU A 49 -1.26 12.41 -3.09
CA LEU A 49 -0.24 11.54 -3.69
C LEU A 49 0.47 12.20 -4.89
N ASN A 50 -0.25 13.02 -5.67
CA ASN A 50 0.28 13.65 -6.88
C ASN A 50 0.99 14.99 -6.62
N GLU A 51 0.63 15.69 -5.54
CA GLU A 51 1.18 17.00 -5.18
C GLU A 51 1.81 16.96 -3.77
N PRO A 52 2.94 16.24 -3.56
CA PRO A 52 3.57 16.09 -2.25
C PRO A 52 4.23 17.35 -1.69
N GLY A 53 3.91 18.55 -2.21
CA GLY A 53 4.50 19.81 -1.78
C GLY A 53 3.53 20.97 -1.94
N GLU A 54 2.95 21.38 -0.82
CA GLU A 54 2.72 22.78 -0.42
C GLU A 54 1.95 22.81 0.91
N GLY A 55 2.65 22.60 2.02
CA GLY A 55 2.29 23.12 3.35
C GLY A 55 0.96 22.72 4.00
N ASP A 56 0.12 21.89 3.38
CA ASP A 56 -1.18 21.51 3.93
C ASP A 56 -1.08 20.19 4.72
N ASP A 57 -0.76 20.31 6.01
CA ASP A 57 -0.79 19.20 6.99
C ASP A 57 -2.12 18.41 6.92
N GLN A 58 -3.20 19.07 6.50
CA GLN A 58 -4.50 18.43 6.34
C GLN A 58 -4.51 17.42 5.19
N LEU A 59 -3.82 17.70 4.08
CA LEU A 59 -3.73 16.82 2.92
C LEU A 59 -2.80 15.63 3.21
N ALA A 60 -1.69 15.88 3.92
CA ALA A 60 -0.78 14.82 4.38
C ALA A 60 -1.46 13.83 5.35
N SER A 61 -2.43 14.28 6.15
CA SER A 61 -3.19 13.40 7.05
C SER A 61 -4.14 12.43 6.31
N GLN A 62 -4.42 12.69 5.02
CA GLN A 62 -5.35 11.92 4.19
C GLN A 62 -4.68 10.77 3.42
N VAL A 63 -3.47 10.38 3.83
CA VAL A 63 -2.78 9.18 3.33
C VAL A 63 -2.33 8.28 4.47
N VAL A 64 -2.24 6.98 4.19
CA VAL A 64 -1.77 5.95 5.13
C VAL A 64 -0.67 5.12 4.50
N ASP A 65 0.36 4.82 5.29
CA ASP A 65 1.38 3.84 4.90
C ASP A 65 0.78 2.43 4.98
N VAL A 66 0.90 1.70 3.88
CA VAL A 66 0.41 0.33 3.71
C VAL A 66 1.51 -0.61 3.21
N THR A 67 2.78 -0.21 3.37
CA THR A 67 3.98 -0.97 2.98
C THR A 67 4.03 -2.34 3.66
N LEU A 68 3.73 -2.37 4.96
CA LEU A 68 3.73 -3.60 5.75
C LEU A 68 2.60 -4.56 5.34
N PRO A 69 1.32 -4.12 5.27
CA PRO A 69 0.23 -4.92 4.71
C PRO A 69 0.54 -5.51 3.34
N LEU A 70 1.10 -4.73 2.41
CA LEU A 70 1.41 -5.26 1.08
C LEU A 70 2.51 -6.33 1.14
N ASN A 71 3.58 -6.14 1.92
CA ASN A 71 4.58 -7.19 2.13
C ASN A 71 4.00 -8.47 2.75
N PHE A 72 2.98 -8.36 3.61
CA PHE A 72 2.25 -9.50 4.13
C PHE A 72 1.46 -10.26 3.04
N LEU A 73 0.90 -9.53 2.06
CA LEU A 73 0.11 -10.10 0.96
C LEU A 73 0.93 -10.73 -0.16
N VAL A 74 2.25 -10.50 -0.21
CA VAL A 74 3.12 -11.23 -1.15
C VAL A 74 3.03 -12.73 -0.88
N ASN A 75 2.78 -13.50 -1.93
CA ASN A 75 2.68 -14.95 -1.86
C ASN A 75 4.08 -15.61 -1.91
N ASP A 76 4.13 -16.93 -1.70
CA ASP A 76 5.40 -17.66 -1.66
C ASP A 76 6.14 -17.66 -3.00
N SER A 77 5.43 -17.46 -4.11
CA SER A 77 5.98 -17.33 -5.46
C SER A 77 6.51 -15.92 -5.78
N GLY A 78 6.46 -14.98 -4.83
CA GLY A 78 6.96 -13.61 -5.02
C GLY A 78 6.06 -12.76 -5.90
N GLN A 79 4.74 -12.99 -5.83
CA GLN A 79 3.74 -12.18 -6.52
C GLN A 79 2.74 -11.61 -5.52
N LEU A 80 2.16 -10.46 -5.87
CA LEU A 80 1.05 -9.85 -5.14
C LEU A 80 -0.07 -9.55 -6.11
N LYS A 81 -1.29 -9.94 -5.74
CA LYS A 81 -2.51 -9.64 -6.49
C LYS A 81 -3.56 -9.00 -5.58
N LEU A 82 -4.01 -7.80 -5.94
CA LEU A 82 -5.23 -7.17 -5.43
C LEU A 82 -6.28 -7.22 -6.52
N HIS A 83 -7.43 -7.82 -6.24
CA HIS A 83 -8.46 -8.06 -7.24
C HIS A 83 -9.22 -6.78 -7.63
N GLU A 84 -9.60 -6.68 -8.90
CA GLU A 84 -10.54 -5.66 -9.39
C GLU A 84 -11.85 -5.68 -8.61
N GLY A 85 -12.44 -4.51 -8.38
CA GLY A 85 -13.71 -4.36 -7.67
C GLY A 85 -13.60 -4.47 -6.15
N VAL A 86 -12.45 -4.88 -5.61
CA VAL A 86 -12.17 -4.87 -4.17
C VAL A 86 -11.62 -3.51 -3.78
N LYS A 87 -12.40 -2.78 -2.97
CA LYS A 87 -11.98 -1.49 -2.39
C LYS A 87 -10.75 -1.69 -1.51
N LYS A 88 -9.67 -0.92 -1.73
CA LYS A 88 -8.42 -1.11 -0.98
C LYS A 88 -8.57 -0.85 0.51
N SER A 89 -9.46 0.06 0.92
CA SER A 89 -9.76 0.31 2.34
C SER A 89 -10.36 -0.90 3.07
N GLY A 90 -10.84 -1.93 2.36
CA GLY A 90 -11.34 -3.18 2.95
C GLY A 90 -10.26 -4.23 3.21
N ILE A 91 -9.01 -3.97 2.81
CA ILE A 91 -7.88 -4.86 3.03
C ILE A 91 -7.41 -4.73 4.48
N MET A 92 -7.05 -5.85 5.12
CA MET A 92 -6.51 -5.83 6.49
C MET A 92 -5.25 -4.94 6.57
N GLY A 93 -5.23 -4.03 7.54
CA GLY A 93 -4.15 -3.06 7.70
C GLY A 93 -4.28 -1.81 6.83
N PHE A 94 -5.35 -1.70 6.03
CA PHE A 94 -5.76 -0.48 5.35
C PHE A 94 -6.94 0.17 6.10
N CYS A 95 -7.18 1.45 5.82
CA CYS A 95 -8.43 2.16 6.14
C CYS A 95 -8.72 3.19 5.05
N ASP A 96 -9.89 3.83 5.06
CA ASP A 96 -10.22 4.96 4.18
C ASP A 96 -9.84 6.28 4.91
N PRO A 97 -8.69 6.91 4.58
CA PRO A 97 -8.23 8.12 5.28
C PRO A 97 -8.97 9.40 4.84
N CYS A 98 -9.74 9.34 3.76
CA CYS A 98 -10.44 10.47 3.17
C CYS A 98 -11.78 10.02 2.54
N PRO A 99 -12.81 9.73 3.36
CA PRO A 99 -14.09 9.29 2.82
C PRO A 99 -14.71 10.38 1.94
N GLY A 100 -15.40 9.97 0.87
CA GLY A 100 -15.97 10.89 -0.12
C GLY A 100 -14.95 11.41 -1.15
N GLU A 101 -13.65 11.36 -0.86
CA GLU A 101 -12.60 11.75 -1.80
C GLU A 101 -12.09 10.56 -2.62
N PRO A 102 -11.67 10.78 -3.89
CA PRO A 102 -11.03 9.76 -4.69
C PRO A 102 -9.68 9.33 -4.11
N LYS A 103 -9.44 8.02 -4.12
CA LYS A 103 -8.24 7.41 -3.55
C LYS A 103 -7.44 6.65 -4.59
N GLN A 104 -6.14 6.62 -4.35
CA GLN A 104 -5.18 5.83 -5.11
C GLN A 104 -4.25 5.08 -4.18
N LEU A 105 -3.66 4.01 -4.70
CA LEU A 105 -2.59 3.26 -4.08
C LEU A 105 -1.32 3.45 -4.90
N TYR A 106 -0.33 4.09 -4.31
CA TYR A 106 1.03 4.22 -4.80
C TYR A 106 1.89 3.08 -4.27
N VAL A 107 2.69 2.43 -5.11
CA VAL A 107 3.58 1.32 -4.72
C VAL A 107 4.93 1.45 -5.42
N GLU A 108 6.00 1.52 -4.61
CA GLU A 108 7.37 1.22 -5.03
C GLU A 108 7.76 -0.18 -4.56
N TYR A 109 8.43 -0.92 -5.44
CA TYR A 109 8.94 -2.25 -5.11
C TYR A 109 10.24 -2.56 -5.83
N THR A 110 10.98 -3.53 -5.29
CA THR A 110 12.10 -4.17 -6.00
C THR A 110 11.75 -5.58 -6.43
N TYR A 111 12.29 -5.98 -7.57
CA TYR A 111 12.18 -7.35 -8.09
C TYR A 111 13.40 -7.66 -8.96
N GLY A 112 14.12 -8.73 -8.65
CA GLY A 112 15.36 -9.08 -9.35
C GLY A 112 16.48 -8.04 -9.22
N GLY A 113 16.44 -7.20 -8.17
CA GLY A 113 17.40 -6.11 -7.95
C GLY A 113 17.04 -4.79 -8.67
N ASP A 114 16.06 -4.81 -9.56
CA ASP A 114 15.56 -3.61 -10.24
C ASP A 114 14.45 -2.91 -9.42
N ARG A 115 14.29 -1.61 -9.63
CA ARG A 115 13.24 -0.78 -9.01
C ARG A 115 12.05 -0.60 -9.94
N TYR A 116 10.86 -0.58 -9.37
CA TYR A 116 9.59 -0.45 -10.07
C TYR A 116 8.64 0.45 -9.27
N GLU A 117 7.71 1.07 -9.98
CA GLU A 117 6.72 1.99 -9.44
C GLU A 117 5.40 1.87 -10.18
N VAL A 118 4.28 1.92 -9.45
CA VAL A 118 2.93 1.87 -10.03
C VAL A 118 1.94 2.61 -9.14
N ILE A 119 0.98 3.27 -9.78
CA ILE A 119 -0.19 3.88 -9.14
C ILE A 119 -1.44 3.19 -9.70
N VAL A 120 -2.36 2.81 -8.83
CA VAL A 120 -3.67 2.25 -9.21
C VAL A 120 -4.80 2.95 -8.45
N ASP A 121 -5.99 3.00 -9.05
CA ASP A 121 -7.19 3.53 -8.42
C ASP A 121 -7.77 2.57 -7.34
N ASP A 122 -8.66 3.08 -6.49
CA ASP A 122 -9.22 2.36 -5.32
C ASP A 122 -9.83 0.97 -5.65
N TYR A 123 -10.41 0.81 -6.82
CA TYR A 123 -11.06 -0.44 -7.26
C TYR A 123 -10.28 -1.20 -8.35
N GLU A 124 -9.17 -0.63 -8.83
CA GLU A 124 -8.41 -1.19 -9.93
C GLU A 124 -7.62 -2.44 -9.49
N GLU A 125 -7.39 -3.37 -10.42
CA GLU A 125 -6.53 -4.53 -10.19
C GLU A 125 -5.07 -4.09 -10.00
N LEU A 126 -4.38 -4.71 -9.04
CA LEU A 126 -2.93 -4.63 -8.96
C LEU A 126 -2.36 -6.03 -9.02
N LEU A 127 -1.62 -6.33 -10.09
CA LEU A 127 -0.79 -7.53 -10.18
C LEU A 127 0.66 -7.09 -10.29
N ILE A 128 1.52 -7.52 -9.37
CA ILE A 128 2.96 -7.21 -9.39
C ILE A 128 3.79 -8.45 -9.07
N PRO A 129 5.01 -8.58 -9.62
CA PRO A 129 5.71 -7.60 -10.46
C PRO A 129 5.19 -7.56 -11.92
N GLN A 130 5.24 -6.38 -12.56
CA GLN A 130 5.07 -6.23 -14.02
C GLN A 130 6.23 -5.43 -14.63
N ARG A 131 6.64 -5.81 -15.84
CA ARG A 131 7.76 -5.15 -16.56
C ARG A 131 7.44 -3.70 -16.95
N SER A 132 6.17 -3.40 -17.21
CA SER A 132 5.68 -2.05 -17.55
C SER A 132 5.89 -1.04 -16.43
N HIS A 133 6.05 -1.49 -15.19
CA HIS A 133 6.24 -0.64 -14.01
C HIS A 133 7.71 -0.29 -13.75
N ARG A 134 8.65 -0.73 -14.58
CA ARG A 134 10.07 -0.50 -14.34
C ARG A 134 10.36 1.01 -14.45
N ALA A 135 10.98 1.56 -13.41
CA ALA A 135 11.43 2.96 -13.37
C ALA A 135 12.70 3.17 -14.21
#